data_AF-A0A931UCP3-F1
#
_entry.id   AF-A0A931UCP3-F1
#
_cell.length_a   1.000
_cell.length_b   1.000
_cell.length_c   1.000
_cell.angle_alpha   90.00
_cell.angle_beta   90.00
_cell.angle_gamma   90.00
#
_symmetry.space_group_name_H-M   'P 1'
#
loop_
_entity.id
_entity.type
_entity.pdbx_description
1 polymer ?
#
loop_
_entity_poly.entity_id
_entity_poly.type
_entity_poly.pdbx_seq_one_letter_code
_entity_poly.pdbx_strand_id
1 'polypeptide(L)' 'MAQPEEQARENIDALLERCGWRVQDKSSVNLQAARGVAVRELSFSTGEPDYTLFVDGKAIGTVEAKPVGHSLIGV' A
#
# COMPACT_ATOMS: atom_id res chain seq x y z
N MET A 1 -10.47 20.57 -2.00
CA MET A 1 -11.13 19.25 -1.97
C MET A 1 -10.06 18.25 -2.35
N ALA A 2 -9.78 17.25 -1.52
CA ALA A 2 -8.86 16.18 -1.90
C ALA A 2 -9.48 15.38 -3.05
N GLN A 3 -8.67 14.94 -4.00
CA GLN A 3 -9.16 14.07 -5.07
C GLN A 3 -9.68 12.75 -4.45
N PRO A 4 -10.70 12.10 -5.03
CA PRO A 4 -11.23 10.84 -4.51
C PRO A 4 -10.18 9.74 -4.26
N GLU A 5 -9.10 9.75 -5.05
CA GLU A 5 -7.96 8.85 -4.95
C GLU A 5 -7.08 9.14 -3.72
N GLU A 6 -6.85 10.42 -3.40
CA GLU A 6 -6.11 10.83 -2.20
C GLU A 6 -6.86 10.40 -0.94
N GLN A 7 -8.19 10.57 -0.93
CA GLN A 7 -9.00 10.13 0.20
C GLN A 7 -9.00 8.60 0.37
N ALA A 8 -8.97 7.85 -0.75
CA ALA A 8 -8.83 6.41 -0.70
C ALA A 8 -7.47 6.01 -0.11
N ARG A 9 -6.40 6.71 -0.48
CA ARG A 9 -5.04 6.47 0.01
C ARG A 9 -4.93 6.68 1.52
N GLU A 10 -5.41 7.82 2.03
CA GLU A 10 -5.43 8.11 3.48
C GLU A 10 -6.18 7.03 4.26
N ASN A 11 -7.31 6.56 3.73
CA ASN A 11 -8.10 5.50 4.36
C ASN A 11 -7.36 4.15 4.37
N ILE A 12 -6.71 3.79 3.27
CA ILE A 12 -5.96 2.54 3.15
C ILE A 12 -4.75 2.57 4.09
N ASP A 13 -4.02 3.68 4.15
CA ASP A 13 -2.91 3.88 5.07
C ASP A 13 -3.34 3.65 6.52
N ALA A 14 -4.41 4.31 6.95
CA ALA A 14 -4.94 4.16 8.30
C ALA A 14 -5.36 2.72 8.61
N LEU A 15 -5.94 2.01 7.65
CA LEU A 15 -6.32 0.60 7.80
C LEU A 15 -5.09 -0.32 7.89
N LEU A 16 -4.09 -0.11 7.05
CA LEU A 16 -2.83 -0.86 7.08
C LEU A 16 -2.13 -0.69 8.43
N GLU A 17 -1.99 0.56 8.91
CA GLU A 17 -1.39 0.85 10.21
C GLU A 17 -2.15 0.19 11.36
N ARG A 18 -3.49 0.24 11.34
CA ARG A 18 -4.35 -0.44 12.34
C ARG A 18 -4.18 -1.96 12.33
N CYS A 19 -3.86 -2.54 11.18
CA CYS A 19 -3.55 -3.96 11.02
C CYS A 19 -2.08 -4.32 11.38
N GLY A 20 -1.29 -3.35 11.84
CA GLY A 20 0.10 -3.56 12.29
C GLY A 20 1.15 -3.43 11.18
N TRP A 21 0.77 -2.91 10.01
CA TRP A 21 1.73 -2.62 8.94
C TRP A 21 2.42 -1.29 9.19
N ARG A 22 3.74 -1.24 8.97
CA ARG A 22 4.47 0.02 8.86
C ARG A 22 4.37 0.51 7.42
N VAL A 23 3.58 1.55 7.18
CA VAL A 23 3.48 2.18 5.86
C VAL A 23 4.68 3.07 5.60
N GLN A 24 5.26 2.99 4.40
CA GLN A 24 6.45 3.74 3.99
C GLN A 24 6.34 4.17 2.52
N ASP A 25 7.00 5.27 2.16
CA ASP A 25 7.14 5.71 0.78
C ASP A 25 8.35 5.04 0.12
N LYS A 26 8.33 4.90 -1.21
CA LYS A 26 9.44 4.28 -1.97
C LYS A 26 10.80 4.96 -1.77
N SER A 27 10.82 6.22 -1.35
CA SER A 27 12.04 6.99 -1.06
C SER A 27 12.67 6.66 0.29
N SER A 28 11.95 6.01 1.21
CA SER A 28 12.35 5.80 2.61
C SER A 28 12.31 4.33 3.04
N VAL A 29 12.38 3.40 2.08
CA VAL A 29 12.18 1.97 2.31
C VAL A 29 13.19 1.38 3.30
N ASN A 30 12.65 0.88 4.40
CA ASN A 30 13.31 0.04 5.38
C ASN A 30 12.42 -1.16 5.70
N LEU A 31 12.71 -2.29 5.04
CA LEU A 31 11.96 -3.55 5.20
C LEU A 31 12.17 -4.22 6.57
N GLN A 32 13.09 -3.71 7.40
CA GLN A 32 13.35 -4.19 8.76
C GLN A 32 12.69 -3.29 9.83
N ALA A 33 11.97 -2.24 9.44
CA ALA A 33 11.35 -1.30 10.39
C ALA A 33 10.23 -1.94 11.24
N ALA A 34 9.66 -3.05 10.78
CA ALA A 34 8.65 -3.85 11.50
C ALA A 34 8.57 -5.24 10.87
N ARG A 35 7.86 -6.17 11.54
CA ARG A 35 7.54 -7.48 10.97
C ARG A 35 6.71 -7.36 9.68
N GLY A 36 5.74 -6.44 9.65
CA GLY A 36 4.93 -6.11 8.48
C GLY A 36 5.26 -4.71 7.97
N VAL A 37 5.64 -4.59 6.70
CA VAL A 37 5.95 -3.31 6.04
C VAL A 37 5.13 -3.19 4.76
N ALA A 38 4.42 -2.08 4.59
CA ALA A 38 3.71 -1.75 3.36
C ALA A 38 4.43 -0.58 2.68
N VAL A 39 4.87 -0.76 1.44
CA VAL A 39 5.57 0.30 0.68
C VAL A 39 4.66 0.81 -0.42
N ARG A 40 4.43 2.12 -0.45
CA ARG A 40 3.63 2.79 -1.49
C ARG A 40 4.40 2.85 -2.81
N GLU A 41 3.70 2.57 -3.91
CA GLU A 41 4.16 2.82 -5.30
C GLU A 41 5.56 2.27 -5.60
N LEU A 42 5.86 1.07 -5.12
CA LEU A 42 7.17 0.46 -5.35
C LEU A 42 7.27 -0.07 -6.80
N SER A 43 8.23 0.44 -7.56
CA SER A 43 8.36 0.11 -8.98
C SER A 43 8.99 -1.27 -9.22
N PHE A 44 8.35 -2.08 -10.07
CA PHE A 44 8.87 -3.34 -10.60
C PHE A 44 8.91 -3.30 -12.13
N SER A 45 9.61 -4.26 -12.75
CA SER A 45 9.60 -4.42 -14.22
C SER A 45 8.21 -4.73 -14.78
N THR A 46 7.29 -5.24 -13.94
CA THR A 46 5.92 -5.61 -14.30
C THR A 46 4.88 -4.53 -14.02
N GLY A 47 5.28 -3.42 -13.41
CA GLY A 47 4.36 -2.34 -13.02
C GLY A 47 4.69 -1.73 -11.66
N GLU A 48 3.89 -0.77 -11.24
CA GLU A 48 4.00 -0.07 -9.96
C GLU A 48 2.65 -0.20 -9.22
N PRO A 49 2.51 -1.18 -8.32
CA PRO A 49 1.33 -1.35 -7.48
C PRO A 49 1.17 -0.19 -6.49
N ASP A 50 -0.07 0.15 -6.10
CA ASP A 50 -0.30 1.19 -5.10
C ASP A 50 0.40 0.88 -3.77
N TYR A 51 0.38 -0.39 -3.32
CA TYR A 51 1.13 -0.87 -2.18
C TYR A 51 1.74 -2.25 -2.43
N THR A 52 2.98 -2.43 -1.99
CA THR A 52 3.61 -3.76 -1.86
C THR A 52 3.77 -4.13 -0.40
N LEU A 53 3.30 -5.33 -0.03
CA LEU A 53 3.31 -5.84 1.32
C LEU A 53 4.50 -6.79 1.55
N PHE A 54 5.23 -6.57 2.64
CA PHE A 54 6.37 -7.37 3.07
C PHE A 54 6.17 -7.93 4.48
N VAL A 55 6.40 -9.24 4.66
CA VAL A 55 6.51 -9.87 5.99
C VAL A 55 7.90 -10.43 6.16
N ASP A 56 8.55 -10.10 7.27
CA ASP A 56 9.94 -10.51 7.56
C ASP A 56 10.89 -10.17 6.39
N GLY A 57 10.69 -8.99 5.79
CA GLY A 57 11.47 -8.48 4.66
C GLY A 57 11.20 -9.14 3.31
N LYS A 58 10.21 -10.05 3.20
CA LYS A 58 9.86 -10.75 1.96
C LYS A 58 8.53 -10.24 1.42
N ALA A 59 8.48 -9.95 0.12
CA ALA A 59 7.23 -9.56 -0.53
C ALA A 59 6.22 -10.72 -0.48
N ILE A 60 4.99 -10.43 -0.04
CA ILE A 60 3.91 -11.43 0.08
C ILE A 60 2.69 -11.11 -0.78
N GLY A 61 2.58 -9.89 -1.31
CA GLY A 61 1.46 -9.48 -2.14
C GLY A 61 1.42 -7.97 -2.35
N THR A 62 0.40 -7.53 -3.08
CA THR A 62 0.13 -6.12 -3.37
C THR A 62 -1.30 -5.75 -3.00
N VAL A 63 -1.54 -4.46 -2.79
CA VAL A 63 -2.88 -3.89 -2.64
C VAL A 63 -3.03 -2.81 -3.69
N GLU A 64 -4.11 -2.88 -4.47
CA GLU A 64 -4.49 -1.86 -5.45
C GLU A 64 -5.65 -1.04 -4.90
N ALA A 65 -5.49 0.28 -4.85
CA ALA A 65 -6.54 1.19 -4.45
C ALA A 65 -7.63 1.26 -5.53
N LYS A 66 -8.87 1.46 -5.08
CA LYS A 66 -9.98 1.84 -5.97
C LYS A 66 -10.54 3.18 -5.51
N PRO A 67 -11.04 4.02 -6.44
CA PRO A 67 -11.69 5.26 -6.05
C PRO A 67 -12.87 4.97 -5.12
N VAL A 68 -13.05 5.81 -4.10
CA VAL A 68 -14.15 5.67 -3.14
C VAL A 68 -15.49 5.60 -3.88
N GLY A 69 -16.37 4.69 -3.45
CA GLY A 69 -17.70 4.50 -4.05
C GLY A 69 -17.73 3.61 -5.30
N HIS A 70 -16.59 3.09 -5.76
CA HIS A 70 -16.53 2.11 -6.85
C HIS A 70 -16.53 0.69 -6.29
N SER A 71 -17.17 -0.22 -7.02
CA SER A 71 -17.18 -1.64 -6.68
C SER A 71 -15.76 -2.23 -6.78
N LEU A 72 -15.44 -3.16 -5.87
CA LEU A 72 -14.22 -3.96 -5.91
C LEU A 72 -14.27 -5.10 -6.94
N ILE A 73 -15.35 -5.20 -7.72
CA ILE A 73 -15.44 -6.17 -8.82
C ILE A 73 -14.44 -5.76 -9.90
N GLY A 74 -13.32 -6.47 -9.94
CA GLY A 74 -12.28 -6.36 -10.94
C GLY A 74 -11.62 -7.72 -11.16
N VAL A 75 -12.04 -8.36 -12.26
CA VAL A 75 -11.58 -9.62 -12.90
C VAL A 75 -11.60 -10.88 -12.03
#